data_AF-A0A818NW04-F1
#
_entry.id   AF-A0A818NW04-F1
#
_cell.length_a   1.000
_cell.length_b   1.000
_cell.length_c   1.000
_cell.angle_alpha   90.00
_cell.angle_beta   90.00
_cell.angle_gamma   90.00
#
_symmetry.space_group_name_H-M   'P 1'
#
loop_
_entity.id
_entity.type
_entity.pdbx_description
1 polymer ?
#
loop_
_entity_poly.entity_id
_entity_poly.type
_entity_poly.pdbx_seq_one_letter_code
_entity_poly.pdbx_strand_id
1 'polypeptide(L)'
;MVVPGTTVPFFLSAKNQGKCGSCYAFAFISLLEFQYAVQLKSRTSFSEQQIVDCSYDDDGCDGGYFSNTFEYLQNNIWQTYKSGIFQVNGCSTSVRSSNHAVVIVGYGVDKTTGMPYWKARNSWGPSWGDGGYFRIQRGVNMYGIEAGAFYITRAA
;
A
#
# COMPACT_ATOMS: atom_id res chain seq x y z
N MET A 1 0.38 8.65 -10.61
CA MET A 1 -0.41 9.69 -11.31
C MET A 1 -1.81 9.69 -10.70
N VAL A 2 -2.12 10.65 -9.81
CA VAL A 2 -3.48 10.90 -9.32
C VAL A 2 -4.06 11.97 -10.22
N VAL A 3 -5.13 11.66 -10.95
CA VAL A 3 -5.76 12.61 -11.88
C VAL A 3 -6.76 13.47 -11.09
N PRO A 4 -6.64 14.81 -11.08
CA PRO A 4 -7.61 15.67 -10.38
C PRO A 4 -9.02 15.52 -10.97
N GLY A 5 -10.05 15.43 -10.11
CA GLY A 5 -11.45 15.51 -10.52
C GLY A 5 -12.13 14.18 -10.86
N THR A 6 -11.42 13.05 -10.85
CA THR A 6 -12.07 11.72 -10.89
C THR A 6 -12.33 11.27 -9.44
N THR A 7 -13.61 11.14 -9.07
CA THR A 7 -13.97 10.23 -7.97
C THR A 7 -13.53 8.86 -8.41
N VAL A 8 -12.37 8.40 -7.94
CA VAL A 8 -11.87 7.08 -8.32
C VAL A 8 -12.81 6.07 -7.67
N PRO A 9 -13.74 5.43 -8.41
CA PRO A 9 -14.80 4.61 -7.80
C PRO A 9 -14.23 3.34 -7.15
N PHE A 10 -12.92 3.11 -7.29
CA PHE A 10 -12.23 1.85 -7.06
C PHE A 10 -11.44 1.80 -5.74
N PHE A 11 -11.60 2.76 -4.83
CA PHE A 11 -11.00 2.61 -3.51
C PHE A 11 -11.74 1.52 -2.72
N LEU A 12 -11.06 0.38 -2.55
CA LEU A 12 -11.46 -0.65 -1.60
C LEU A 12 -11.43 -0.07 -0.18
N SER A 13 -12.36 -0.50 0.68
CA SER A 13 -12.47 -0.05 2.07
C SER A 13 -11.16 -0.21 2.83
N ALA A 14 -10.84 0.74 3.72
CA ALA A 14 -9.67 0.64 4.59
C ALA A 14 -9.63 -0.72 5.31
N LYS A 15 -8.52 -1.45 5.15
CA LYS A 15 -8.31 -2.75 5.79
C LYS A 15 -7.60 -2.55 7.13
N ASN A 16 -7.50 -3.61 7.95
CA ASN A 16 -6.92 -3.56 9.29
C ASN A 16 -5.81 -4.62 9.46
N GLN A 17 -4.60 -4.18 9.76
CA GLN A 17 -3.43 -5.04 10.03
C GLN A 17 -3.46 -5.68 11.43
N GLY A 18 -4.36 -5.23 12.32
CA GLY A 18 -4.44 -5.69 13.70
C GLY A 18 -3.20 -5.30 14.52
N LYS A 19 -2.67 -6.25 15.31
CA LYS A 19 -1.47 -6.06 16.14
C LYS A 19 -0.17 -6.41 15.41
N CYS A 20 -0.24 -6.74 14.12
CA CYS A 20 0.89 -7.12 13.28
C CYS A 20 1.47 -5.88 12.60
N GLY A 21 2.79 -5.71 12.57
CA GLY A 21 3.52 -4.62 11.89
C GLY A 21 3.54 -4.69 10.36
N SER A 22 2.53 -5.32 9.74
CA SER A 22 2.45 -5.62 8.31
C SER A 22 2.02 -4.44 7.41
N CYS A 23 2.15 -3.20 7.89
CA CYS A 23 1.75 -2.01 7.16
C CYS A 23 2.38 -1.89 5.75
N TYR A 24 3.61 -2.38 5.58
CA TYR A 24 4.29 -2.45 4.28
C TYR A 24 3.52 -3.32 3.26
N ALA A 25 3.02 -4.49 3.69
CA ALA A 25 2.22 -5.39 2.87
C ALA A 25 0.87 -4.75 2.49
N PHE A 26 0.17 -4.14 3.46
CA PHE A 26 -1.09 -3.43 3.20
C PHE A 26 -0.92 -2.25 2.25
N ALA A 27 0.18 -1.50 2.38
CA ALA A 27 0.49 -0.39 1.50
C ALA A 27 0.77 -0.87 0.07
N PHE A 28 1.56 -1.94 -0.07
CA PHE A 28 1.85 -2.54 -1.36
C PHE A 28 0.60 -3.08 -2.05
N ILE A 29 -0.17 -3.93 -1.35
CA ILE A 29 -1.40 -4.52 -1.90
C ILE A 29 -2.39 -3.44 -2.31
N SER A 30 -2.55 -2.38 -1.52
CA SER A 30 -3.43 -1.27 -1.90
C SER A 30 -3.03 -0.61 -3.22
N LEU A 31 -1.73 -0.43 -3.48
CA LEU A 31 -1.25 0.10 -4.76
C LEU A 31 -1.41 -0.91 -5.90
N LEU A 32 -1.23 -2.20 -5.63
CA LEU A 32 -1.42 -3.28 -6.59
C LEU A 32 -2.89 -3.41 -7.01
N GLU A 33 -3.82 -3.44 -6.05
CA GLU A 33 -5.26 -3.46 -6.27
C GLU A 33 -5.70 -2.24 -7.07
N PHE A 34 -5.14 -1.06 -6.76
CA PHE A 34 -5.41 0.16 -7.50
C PHE A 34 -4.98 0.04 -8.98
N GLN A 35 -3.75 -0.43 -9.24
CA GLN A 35 -3.27 -0.64 -10.60
C GLN A 35 -4.11 -1.67 -11.35
N TYR A 36 -4.44 -2.79 -10.70
CA TYR A 36 -5.31 -3.83 -11.27
C TYR A 36 -6.68 -3.26 -11.67
N ALA A 37 -7.31 -2.48 -10.80
CA ALA A 37 -8.61 -1.87 -11.07
C ALA A 37 -8.57 -0.83 -12.20
N VAL A 38 -7.50 -0.02 -12.27
CA VAL A 38 -7.33 0.97 -13.35
C VAL A 38 -7.15 0.28 -14.71
N GLN A 39 -6.34 -0.79 -14.76
CA GLN A 39 -5.93 -1.45 -15.99
C GLN A 39 -6.98 -2.45 -16.50
N LEU A 40 -7.47 -3.33 -15.63
CA LEU A 40 -8.38 -4.42 -16.02
C LEU A 40 -9.85 -4.07 -15.82
N LYS A 41 -10.14 -2.85 -15.33
CA LYS A 41 -11.50 -2.38 -15.02
C LYS A 41 -12.28 -3.30 -14.08
N SER A 42 -11.56 -4.11 -13.30
CA SER A 42 -12.11 -5.11 -12.39
C SER A 42 -11.55 -4.93 -10.99
N ARG A 43 -12.35 -5.21 -9.96
CA ARG A 43 -11.90 -5.16 -8.57
C ARG A 43 -11.52 -6.55 -8.11
N THR A 44 -10.36 -6.64 -7.50
CA THR A 44 -9.93 -7.85 -6.79
C THR A 44 -9.32 -7.43 -5.46
N SER A 45 -9.46 -8.30 -4.46
CA SER A 45 -8.74 -8.17 -3.20
C SER A 45 -7.59 -9.15 -3.23
N PHE A 46 -6.37 -8.66 -3.07
CA PHE A 46 -5.19 -9.53 -2.94
C PHE A 46 -4.91 -9.83 -1.46
N SER A 47 -4.11 -10.86 -1.21
CA SER A 47 -3.77 -11.33 0.13
C SER A 47 -2.55 -10.60 0.68
N GLU A 48 -2.73 -9.75 1.69
CA GLU A 48 -1.60 -9.20 2.45
C GLU A 48 -0.82 -10.30 3.17
N GLN A 49 -1.50 -11.34 3.65
CA GLN A 49 -0.90 -12.43 4.41
C GLN A 49 0.17 -13.15 3.60
N GLN A 50 0.02 -13.21 2.28
CA GLN A 50 1.02 -13.80 1.41
C GLN A 50 2.35 -13.05 1.44
N ILE A 51 2.32 -11.72 1.45
CA ILE A 51 3.55 -10.92 1.57
C ILE A 51 4.13 -11.12 2.97
N VAL A 52 3.28 -11.08 4.00
CA VAL A 52 3.68 -11.30 5.40
C VAL A 52 4.36 -12.66 5.60
N ASP A 53 3.85 -13.70 4.96
CA ASP A 53 4.39 -15.05 5.14
C ASP A 53 5.62 -15.30 4.24
N CYS A 54 5.61 -14.80 3.00
CA CYS A 54 6.48 -15.30 1.94
C CYS A 54 7.50 -14.30 1.38
N SER A 55 7.44 -13.02 1.73
CA SER A 55 8.56 -12.12 1.42
C SER A 55 9.66 -12.36 2.43
N TYR A 56 10.60 -13.26 2.10
CA TYR A 56 11.67 -13.70 3.00
C TYR A 56 12.70 -12.62 3.36
N ASP A 57 12.76 -11.56 2.55
CA ASP A 57 13.57 -10.37 2.83
C ASP A 57 12.81 -9.35 3.71
N ASP A 58 11.54 -9.61 4.02
CA ASP A 58 10.71 -8.88 4.99
C ASP A 58 10.45 -9.73 6.26
N ASP A 59 9.94 -9.10 7.31
CA ASP A 59 9.96 -9.66 8.67
C ASP A 59 8.57 -10.07 9.15
N GLY A 60 7.66 -10.34 8.21
CA GLY A 60 6.27 -10.64 8.51
C GLY A 60 5.61 -9.57 9.37
N CYS A 61 5.33 -9.88 10.64
CA CYS A 61 4.70 -8.94 11.57
C CYS A 61 5.66 -7.98 12.28
N ASP A 62 6.97 -8.15 12.14
CA ASP A 62 7.94 -7.27 12.80
C ASP A 62 8.33 -6.07 11.91
N GLY A 63 7.92 -6.08 10.64
CA GLY A 63 8.13 -4.98 9.70
C GLY A 63 8.50 -5.48 8.31
N GLY A 64 8.76 -4.53 7.41
CA GLY A 64 9.18 -4.82 6.04
C GLY A 64 9.30 -3.55 5.20
N TYR A 65 9.82 -3.71 3.99
CA TYR A 65 10.11 -2.64 3.06
C TYR A 65 9.39 -2.84 1.73
N PHE A 66 8.99 -1.73 1.14
CA PHE A 66 8.34 -1.74 -0.18
C PHE A 66 9.23 -2.36 -1.27
N SER A 67 10.56 -2.14 -1.20
CA SER A 67 11.54 -2.69 -2.15
C SER A 67 11.59 -4.22 -2.10
N ASN A 68 11.62 -4.78 -0.90
CA ASN A 68 11.75 -6.22 -0.67
C ASN A 68 10.47 -6.93 -1.10
N THR A 69 9.31 -6.36 -0.75
CA THR A 69 8.02 -6.83 -1.25
C THR A 69 7.93 -6.76 -2.79
N PHE A 70 8.41 -5.67 -3.41
CA PHE A 70 8.43 -5.53 -4.86
C PHE A 70 9.32 -6.59 -5.52
N GLU A 71 10.53 -6.79 -5.00
CA GLU A 71 11.49 -7.79 -5.48
C GLU A 71 10.97 -9.21 -5.32
N TYR A 72 10.40 -9.53 -4.15
CA TYR A 72 9.71 -10.81 -3.91
C TYR A 72 8.66 -11.09 -4.98
N LEU A 73 7.78 -10.13 -5.24
CA LEU A 73 6.75 -10.28 -6.28
C LEU A 73 7.36 -10.37 -7.68
N GLN A 74 8.40 -9.60 -7.98
CA GLN A 74 9.08 -9.63 -9.29
C GLN A 74 9.72 -10.98 -9.57
N ASN A 75 10.43 -11.53 -8.60
CA ASN A 75 11.22 -12.74 -8.76
C ASN A 75 10.36 -14.02 -8.64
N ASN A 76 9.32 -14.01 -7.81
CA ASN A 76 8.55 -15.22 -7.52
C ASN A 76 7.20 -15.30 -8.25
N ILE A 77 6.66 -14.15 -8.69
CA ILE A 77 5.23 -14.05 -9.01
C ILE A 77 4.97 -13.50 -10.40
N TRP A 78 5.55 -12.35 -10.74
CA TRP A 78 5.30 -11.71 -12.04
C TRP A 78 5.84 -12.53 -13.22
N GLN A 79 6.89 -13.33 -13.00
CA GLN A 79 7.46 -14.24 -14.01
C GLN A 79 6.55 -15.46 -14.32
N THR A 80 5.65 -15.84 -13.41
CA THR A 80 4.92 -17.12 -13.47
C THR A 80 3.39 -16.97 -13.48
N TYR A 81 2.87 -15.81 -13.08
CA TYR A 81 1.43 -15.54 -13.00
C TYR A 81 0.78 -15.49 -14.39
N LYS A 82 -0.21 -16.36 -14.63
CA LYS A 82 -0.98 -16.42 -15.89
C LYS A 82 -2.40 -15.86 -15.76
N SER A 83 -3.13 -16.14 -14.68
CA SER A 83 -4.47 -15.58 -14.35
C SER A 83 -4.96 -16.07 -12.97
N GLY A 84 -6.03 -15.46 -12.43
CA GLY A 84 -6.77 -15.96 -11.25
C GLY A 84 -6.43 -15.31 -9.91
N ILE A 85 -6.95 -15.86 -8.81
CA ILE A 85 -6.65 -15.43 -7.43
C ILE A 85 -5.35 -16.09 -7.00
N PHE A 86 -4.42 -15.31 -6.47
CA PHE A 86 -3.09 -15.78 -6.11
C PHE A 86 -3.08 -16.50 -4.75
N GLN A 87 -2.47 -17.69 -4.68
CA GLN A 87 -2.20 -18.44 -3.44
C GLN A 87 -0.87 -19.20 -3.57
N VAL A 88 -0.01 -19.12 -2.54
CA VAL A 88 1.23 -19.93 -2.42
C VAL A 88 1.28 -20.54 -1.03
N ASN A 89 1.73 -21.81 -0.94
CA ASN A 89 1.82 -22.58 0.30
C ASN A 89 3.24 -22.61 0.84
N GLY A 90 3.39 -22.38 2.16
CA GLY A 90 4.58 -22.71 2.96
C GLY A 90 5.68 -21.64 2.96
N CYS A 91 5.67 -20.76 3.97
CA CYS A 91 6.70 -19.74 4.14
C CYS A 91 6.91 -19.38 5.64
N SER A 92 8.14 -18.98 6.03
CA SER A 92 8.58 -18.59 7.40
C SER A 92 9.60 -17.44 7.35
N THR A 93 9.68 -16.62 8.41
CA THR A 93 10.19 -15.23 8.43
C THR A 93 11.56 -15.00 9.09
N SER A 94 12.36 -14.02 8.63
CA SER A 94 13.53 -13.47 9.37
C SER A 94 13.89 -12.02 8.96
N VAL A 95 14.59 -11.28 9.86
CA VAL A 95 14.38 -9.85 10.19
C VAL A 95 15.35 -8.80 9.56
N ARG A 96 14.91 -7.60 9.06
CA ARG A 96 15.44 -6.19 9.18
C ARG A 96 14.39 -5.06 8.91
N SER A 97 14.49 -3.90 9.63
CA SER A 97 13.36 -3.00 10.01
C SER A 97 13.08 -1.67 9.26
N SER A 98 11.79 -1.37 9.00
CA SER A 98 11.18 -0.03 8.85
C SER A 98 9.93 0.06 9.73
N ASN A 99 9.56 1.25 10.28
CA ASN A 99 8.59 1.32 11.38
C ASN A 99 7.11 1.59 10.99
N HIS A 100 6.81 2.17 9.81
CA HIS A 100 5.41 2.33 9.35
C HIS A 100 5.29 2.71 7.86
N ALA A 101 4.32 2.14 7.13
CA ALA A 101 4.01 2.46 5.73
C ALA A 101 2.53 2.80 5.53
N VAL A 102 2.26 3.79 4.68
CA VAL A 102 0.91 4.31 4.36
C VAL A 102 0.79 4.58 2.85
N VAL A 103 -0.44 4.75 2.34
CA VAL A 103 -0.66 4.99 0.90
C VAL A 103 -1.19 6.39 0.66
N ILE A 104 -0.45 7.23 -0.07
CA ILE A 104 -0.95 8.52 -0.53
C ILE A 104 -1.98 8.28 -1.63
N VAL A 105 -3.21 8.71 -1.41
CA VAL A 105 -4.35 8.51 -2.33
C VAL A 105 -4.82 9.81 -2.99
N GLY A 106 -4.34 10.96 -2.53
CA GLY A 106 -4.69 12.26 -3.10
C GLY A 106 -3.99 13.41 -2.38
N TYR A 107 -4.31 14.62 -2.79
CA TYR A 107 -3.82 15.86 -2.18
C TYR A 107 -4.86 16.96 -2.30
N GLY A 108 -4.70 18.01 -1.51
CA GLY A 108 -5.56 19.18 -1.57
C GLY A 108 -5.00 20.38 -0.81
N VAL A 109 -5.83 21.39 -0.66
CA VAL A 109 -5.62 22.53 0.22
C VAL A 109 -6.82 22.60 1.15
N ASP A 110 -6.56 22.66 2.44
CA ASP A 110 -7.62 22.86 3.43
C ASP A 110 -8.22 24.26 3.25
N LYS A 111 -9.52 24.32 2.93
CA LYS A 111 -10.17 25.58 2.55
C LYS A 111 -10.26 26.58 3.69
N THR A 112 -10.17 26.11 4.93
CA THR A 112 -10.27 26.96 6.13
C THR A 112 -8.91 27.56 6.48
N THR A 113 -7.85 26.77 6.39
CA THR A 113 -6.50 27.16 6.84
C THR A 113 -5.57 27.56 5.71
N GLY A 114 -5.92 27.26 4.45
CA GLY A 114 -5.03 27.42 3.30
C GLY A 114 -3.87 26.41 3.27
N MET A 115 -3.86 25.42 4.18
CA MET A 115 -2.73 24.50 4.32
C MET A 115 -2.77 23.37 3.26
N PRO A 116 -1.71 23.19 2.45
CA PRO A 116 -1.63 22.07 1.51
C PRO A 116 -1.43 20.74 2.26
N TYR A 117 -2.11 19.68 1.82
CA TYR A 117 -2.03 18.36 2.45
C TYR A 117 -1.93 17.22 1.42
N TRP A 118 -1.33 16.11 1.85
CA TRP A 118 -1.52 14.78 1.29
C TRP A 118 -2.68 14.09 2.02
N LYS A 119 -3.56 13.41 1.29
CA LYS A 119 -4.54 12.48 1.85
C LYS A 119 -3.95 11.08 1.76
N ALA A 120 -3.78 10.44 2.91
CA ALA A 120 -3.21 9.11 3.01
C ALA A 120 -4.21 8.11 3.60
N ARG A 121 -4.22 6.89 3.06
CA ARG A 121 -4.95 5.74 3.59
C ARG A 121 -4.05 4.98 4.56
N ASN A 122 -4.58 4.64 5.72
CA ASN A 122 -3.91 3.83 6.72
C ASN A 122 -4.46 2.39 6.72
N SER A 123 -3.80 1.50 7.44
CA SER A 123 -4.12 0.07 7.59
C SER A 123 -4.61 -0.27 9.00
N TRP A 124 -5.24 0.67 9.71
CA TRP A 124 -5.81 0.46 11.06
C TRP A 124 -7.33 0.36 11.07
N GLY A 125 -7.93 0.02 9.91
CA GLY A 125 -9.36 -0.13 9.74
C GLY A 125 -10.12 1.20 9.55
N PRO A 126 -11.40 1.12 9.17
CA PRO A 126 -12.19 2.28 8.80
C PRO A 126 -12.69 3.12 9.99
N SER A 127 -12.70 2.56 11.20
CA SER A 127 -13.11 3.28 12.42
C SER A 127 -12.05 4.23 12.96
N TRP A 128 -10.82 4.18 12.41
CA TRP A 128 -9.73 5.06 12.80
C TRP A 128 -9.67 6.29 11.88
N GLY A 129 -9.44 7.47 12.45
CA GLY A 129 -9.29 8.71 11.66
C GLY A 129 -10.54 9.08 10.86
N ASP A 130 -10.34 9.61 9.66
CA ASP A 130 -11.41 9.99 8.72
C ASP A 130 -11.77 8.80 7.82
N GLY A 131 -12.45 7.80 8.38
CA GLY A 131 -12.85 6.60 7.64
C GLY A 131 -11.69 5.67 7.27
N GLY A 132 -10.62 5.64 8.06
CA GLY A 132 -9.36 4.92 7.79
C GLY A 132 -8.31 5.78 7.07
N TYR A 133 -8.56 7.07 6.91
CA TYR A 133 -7.66 8.02 6.26
C TYR A 133 -7.19 9.11 7.21
N PHE A 134 -6.11 9.78 6.83
CA PHE A 134 -5.65 10.99 7.47
C PHE A 134 -5.12 11.99 6.44
N ARG A 135 -4.92 13.23 6.91
CA ARG A 135 -4.31 14.32 6.15
C ARG A 135 -3.01 14.70 6.83
N ILE A 136 -1.95 14.91 6.06
CA ILE A 136 -0.62 15.33 6.54
C ILE A 136 -0.11 16.48 5.69
N GLN A 137 0.61 17.42 6.31
CA GLN A 137 1.08 18.62 5.63
C GLN A 137 2.01 18.25 4.46
N ARG A 138 1.72 18.84 3.29
CA ARG A 138 2.43 18.60 2.03
C ARG A 138 3.45 19.70 1.76
N GLY A 139 4.60 19.34 1.17
CA GLY A 139 5.63 20.27 0.72
C GLY A 139 6.65 20.67 1.80
N VAL A 140 6.63 19.98 2.94
CA VAL A 140 7.56 20.22 4.05
C VAL A 140 8.23 18.93 4.53
N ASN A 141 8.08 17.83 3.79
CA ASN A 141 8.56 16.50 4.15
C ASN A 141 8.18 16.08 5.58
N MET A 142 6.94 16.38 5.98
CA MET A 142 6.44 16.09 7.32
C MET A 142 6.59 14.60 7.65
N TYR A 143 7.28 14.28 8.75
CA TYR A 143 7.64 12.90 9.15
C TYR A 143 8.35 12.06 8.08
N GLY A 144 9.04 12.69 7.12
CA GLY A 144 9.77 11.95 6.07
C GLY A 144 8.88 11.37 4.98
N ILE A 145 7.59 11.74 4.91
CA ILE A 145 6.63 11.15 3.96
C ILE A 145 7.00 11.39 2.49
N GLU A 146 7.85 12.39 2.20
CA GLU A 146 8.31 12.74 0.85
C GLU A 146 9.70 12.14 0.54
N ALA A 147 10.34 11.45 1.49
CA ALA A 147 11.69 10.90 1.36
C ALA A 147 11.75 9.44 0.85
N GLY A 148 10.66 8.68 1.00
CA GLY A 148 10.61 7.22 0.69
C GLY A 148 9.37 6.80 -0.08
N ALA A 149 8.92 7.62 -1.03
CA ALA A 149 7.71 7.35 -1.80
C ALA A 149 7.97 6.37 -2.96
N PHE A 150 7.19 5.29 -3.01
CA PHE A 150 7.22 4.31 -4.11
C PHE A 150 5.88 4.30 -4.86
N TYR A 151 5.93 3.90 -6.13
CA TYR A 151 4.75 3.70 -6.96
C TYR A 151 4.93 2.49 -7.88
N ILE A 152 3.84 1.76 -8.13
CA ILE A 152 3.84 0.61 -9.04
C ILE A 152 3.48 1.11 -10.44
N THR A 153 4.31 0.78 -11.42
CA THR A 153 4.03 0.96 -12.86
C THR A 153 3.82 -0.39 -13.53
N ARG A 154 3.27 -0.34 -14.74
CA ARG A 154 3.25 -1.49 -15.64
C ARG A 154 4.59 -1.57 -16.37
N ALA A 155 5.16 -2.77 -16.48
CA ALA A 155 6.26 -3.04 -17.41
C ALA A 155 5.72 -3.04 -18.86
N ALA A 156 6.40 -2.31 -19.74
CA ALA A 156 6.05 -2.21 -21.16
C ALA A 156 6.28 -3.54 -21.89
#